data_AF-A0A1U7YD81-F1
#
_entry.id   AF-A0A1U7YD81-F1
#
_cell.length_a   1.000
_cell.length_b   1.000
_cell.length_c   1.000
_cell.angle_alpha   90.00
_cell.angle_beta   90.00
_cell.angle_gamma   90.00
#
_symmetry.space_group_name_H-M   'P 1'
#
loop_
_entity.id
_entity.type
_entity.pdbx_description
1 polymer ?
#
loop_
_entity_poly.entity_id
_entity_poly.type
_entity_poly.pdbx_seq_one_letter_code
_entity_poly.pdbx_strand_id
1 'polypeptide(L)'
;MYSTICEVNGNKDKAIAEMIVAGFTGQLQGWWDNYLTAEHKATIMGAVKVENGQNVQNAVDSLVINIIEHFSGGWSDNSETIRTMLHNLRCKTSTPFRWYKDVFVSGVMKLPECNSTLWKSKFIDGLPPLFAERVRKTLRGTSISIDYNSYTYGDLISVCNKEGLALRNEFKLEKQMMKHRRR
;
A
#
# COMPACT_ATOMS: atom_id res chain seq x y z
N MET A 1 -27.68 -10.66 3.20
CA MET A 1 -28.56 -11.39 2.25
C MET A 1 -27.80 -12.36 1.33
N TYR A 2 -26.48 -12.59 1.51
CA TYR A 2 -25.67 -13.45 0.62
C TYR A 2 -25.00 -14.66 1.31
N SER A 3 -25.13 -14.81 2.63
CA SER A 3 -24.50 -15.93 3.37
C SER A 3 -25.21 -17.28 3.19
N THR A 4 -26.46 -17.28 2.70
CA THR A 4 -27.33 -18.46 2.71
C THR A 4 -27.27 -19.29 1.43
N ILE A 5 -26.44 -18.90 0.45
CA ILE A 5 -26.30 -19.62 -0.83
C ILE A 5 -25.19 -20.70 -0.77
N CYS A 6 -24.34 -20.70 0.25
CA CYS A 6 -23.17 -21.58 0.34
C CYS A 6 -23.38 -22.97 0.99
N GLU A 7 -24.63 -23.36 1.30
CA GLU A 7 -24.90 -24.60 2.05
C GLU A 7 -25.59 -25.73 1.27
N VAL A 8 -25.30 -25.90 -0.03
CA VAL A 8 -25.72 -27.11 -0.75
C VAL A 8 -24.56 -27.71 -1.55
N ASN A 9 -24.31 -28.99 -1.29
CA ASN A 9 -23.12 -29.75 -1.68
C ASN A 9 -22.86 -29.80 -3.21
N GLY A 10 -21.60 -29.55 -3.56
CA GLY A 10 -21.00 -29.82 -4.87
C GLY A 10 -20.27 -28.59 -5.41
N ASN A 11 -18.96 -28.49 -5.18
CA ASN A 11 -18.07 -27.38 -5.59
C ASN A 11 -18.08 -26.08 -4.73
N LYS A 12 -17.81 -26.22 -3.42
CA LYS A 12 -17.35 -25.17 -2.47
C LYS A 12 -16.59 -24.03 -3.15
N ASP A 13 -15.44 -24.42 -3.65
CA ASP A 13 -14.36 -23.52 -3.99
C ASP A 13 -14.54 -22.92 -5.39
N LYS A 14 -14.88 -23.75 -6.37
CA LYS A 14 -15.19 -23.27 -7.72
C LYS A 14 -16.37 -22.29 -7.75
N ALA A 15 -17.44 -22.55 -6.99
CA ALA A 15 -18.57 -21.63 -6.90
C ALA A 15 -18.15 -20.28 -6.29
N ILE A 16 -17.27 -20.28 -5.30
CA ILE A 16 -16.70 -19.05 -4.73
C ILE A 16 -15.86 -18.31 -5.77
N ALA A 17 -15.02 -19.02 -6.52
CA ALA A 17 -14.23 -18.43 -7.61
C ALA A 17 -15.13 -17.82 -8.69
N GLU A 18 -16.21 -18.48 -9.09
CA GLU A 18 -17.21 -17.96 -10.03
C GLU A 18 -17.90 -16.69 -9.49
N MET A 19 -18.22 -16.64 -8.20
CA MET A 19 -18.76 -15.44 -7.57
C MET A 19 -17.75 -14.28 -7.55
N ILE A 20 -16.47 -14.56 -7.28
CA ILE A 20 -15.40 -13.55 -7.32
C ILE A 20 -15.27 -12.97 -8.74
N VAL A 21 -15.25 -13.85 -9.75
CA VAL A 21 -15.18 -13.46 -11.16
C VAL A 21 -16.38 -12.59 -11.57
N ALA A 22 -17.59 -12.93 -11.13
CA ALA A 22 -18.79 -12.12 -11.40
C ALA A 22 -18.70 -10.71 -10.80
N GLY A 23 -17.88 -10.51 -9.77
CA GLY A 23 -17.59 -9.21 -9.16
C GLY A 23 -16.47 -8.42 -9.84
N PHE A 24 -15.80 -8.98 -10.85
CA PHE A 24 -14.73 -8.26 -11.56
C PHE A 24 -15.26 -7.08 -12.35
N THR A 25 -14.50 -6.00 -12.33
CA THR A 25 -14.77 -4.78 -13.09
C THR A 25 -13.45 -4.22 -13.63
N GLY A 26 -13.53 -3.38 -14.66
CA GLY A 26 -12.37 -2.69 -15.24
C GLY A 26 -11.31 -3.66 -15.77
N GLN A 27 -10.06 -3.51 -15.31
CA GLN A 27 -8.92 -4.30 -15.79
C GLN A 27 -9.06 -5.79 -15.49
N LEU A 28 -9.61 -6.16 -14.33
CA LEU A 28 -9.83 -7.57 -13.97
C LEU A 28 -10.87 -8.23 -14.88
N GLN A 29 -11.94 -7.51 -15.20
CA GLN A 29 -12.95 -8.00 -16.14
C GLN A 29 -12.37 -8.16 -17.54
N GLY A 30 -11.63 -7.16 -18.04
CA GLY A 30 -11.00 -7.25 -19.36
C GLY A 30 -9.98 -8.39 -19.45
N TRP A 31 -9.21 -8.63 -18.38
CA TRP A 31 -8.30 -9.77 -18.28
C TRP A 31 -9.05 -11.10 -18.33
N TRP A 32 -10.10 -11.24 -17.52
CA TRP A 32 -10.88 -12.47 -17.51
C TRP A 32 -11.60 -12.69 -18.84
N ASP A 33 -12.40 -11.74 -19.31
CA ASP A 33 -13.28 -11.93 -20.45
C ASP A 33 -12.53 -12.05 -21.78
N ASN A 34 -11.51 -11.20 -22.00
CA ASN A 34 -10.89 -11.02 -23.32
C ASN A 34 -9.47 -11.59 -23.42
N TYR A 35 -8.68 -11.54 -22.35
CA TYR A 35 -7.27 -11.96 -22.39
C TYR A 35 -7.12 -13.47 -22.18
N LEU A 36 -7.84 -14.05 -21.20
CA LEU A 36 -7.75 -15.48 -20.93
C LEU A 36 -8.49 -16.32 -21.98
N THR A 37 -7.83 -17.36 -22.46
CA THR A 37 -8.44 -18.38 -23.32
C THR A 37 -9.42 -19.24 -22.50
N ALA A 38 -10.35 -19.90 -23.18
CA ALA A 38 -11.27 -20.83 -22.53
C ALA A 38 -10.54 -21.97 -21.79
N GLU A 39 -9.42 -22.43 -22.34
CA GLU A 39 -8.56 -23.44 -21.71
C GLU A 39 -7.92 -22.92 -20.41
N HIS A 40 -7.36 -21.71 -20.40
CA HIS A 40 -6.81 -21.13 -19.18
C HIS A 40 -7.89 -20.92 -18.10
N LYS A 41 -9.09 -20.47 -18.48
CA LYS A 41 -10.22 -20.36 -17.55
C LYS A 41 -10.59 -21.72 -16.96
N ALA A 42 -10.60 -22.77 -17.77
CA ALA A 42 -10.89 -24.13 -17.31
C ALA A 42 -9.80 -24.65 -16.36
N THR A 43 -8.52 -24.39 -16.64
CA THR A 43 -7.40 -24.75 -15.76
C THR A 43 -7.49 -24.06 -14.41
N ILE A 44 -7.78 -22.76 -14.39
CA ILE A 44 -7.95 -21.98 -13.14
C ILE A 44 -9.13 -22.53 -12.34
N MET A 45 -10.30 -22.67 -12.99
CA MET A 45 -11.52 -23.11 -12.31
C MET A 45 -11.54 -24.60 -11.95
N GLY A 46 -10.71 -25.41 -12.60
CA GLY A 46 -10.55 -26.84 -12.37
C GLY A 46 -9.36 -27.19 -11.45
N ALA A 47 -8.68 -26.18 -10.89
CA ALA A 47 -7.50 -26.41 -10.08
C ALA A 47 -7.81 -27.27 -8.85
N VAL A 48 -6.90 -28.20 -8.54
CA VAL A 48 -6.95 -29.07 -7.37
C VAL A 48 -5.60 -29.06 -6.65
N LYS A 49 -5.64 -29.20 -5.33
CA LYS A 49 -4.47 -29.41 -4.47
C LYS A 49 -4.58 -30.76 -3.77
N VAL A 50 -3.44 -31.34 -3.40
CA VAL A 50 -3.40 -32.57 -2.62
C VAL A 50 -3.33 -32.20 -1.14
N GLU A 51 -4.38 -32.51 -0.39
CA GLU A 51 -4.41 -32.39 1.07
C GLU A 51 -4.66 -33.78 1.67
N ASN A 52 -3.77 -34.23 2.56
CA ASN A 52 -3.84 -35.55 3.21
C ASN A 52 -4.02 -36.73 2.22
N GLY A 53 -3.42 -36.63 1.03
CA GLY A 53 -3.51 -37.66 -0.01
C GLY A 53 -4.81 -37.62 -0.82
N GLN A 54 -5.68 -36.64 -0.62
CA GLN A 54 -6.91 -36.43 -1.38
C GLN A 54 -6.81 -35.19 -2.26
N ASN A 55 -7.38 -35.26 -3.46
CA ASN A 55 -7.53 -34.11 -4.34
C ASN A 55 -8.69 -33.25 -3.87
N VAL A 56 -8.39 -32.06 -3.38
CA VAL A 56 -9.35 -31.04 -2.94
C VAL A 56 -9.33 -29.89 -3.94
N GLN A 57 -10.46 -29.23 -4.14
CA GLN A 57 -10.58 -28.11 -5.08
C GLN A 57 -9.79 -26.90 -4.61
N ASN A 58 -9.21 -26.18 -5.56
CA ASN A 58 -8.29 -25.07 -5.32
C ASN A 58 -8.43 -23.94 -6.35
N ALA A 59 -9.62 -23.80 -6.92
CA ALA A 59 -9.98 -22.79 -7.89
C ALA A 59 -9.81 -21.36 -7.34
N VAL A 60 -10.13 -21.09 -6.07
CA VAL A 60 -9.96 -19.75 -5.47
C VAL A 60 -8.49 -19.39 -5.36
N ASP A 61 -7.67 -20.26 -4.77
CA ASP A 61 -6.23 -20.04 -4.65
C ASP A 61 -5.57 -19.92 -6.02
N SER A 62 -5.95 -20.77 -6.98
CA SER A 62 -5.47 -20.68 -8.36
C SER A 62 -5.85 -19.36 -9.03
N LEU A 63 -7.10 -18.91 -8.86
CA LEU A 63 -7.58 -17.63 -9.37
C LEU A 63 -6.77 -16.46 -8.80
N VAL A 64 -6.57 -16.43 -7.48
CA VAL A 64 -5.79 -15.39 -6.79
C VAL A 64 -4.34 -15.39 -7.26
N ILE A 65 -3.70 -16.55 -7.34
CA ILE A 65 -2.31 -16.66 -7.81
C ILE A 65 -2.18 -16.16 -9.26
N ASN A 66 -3.09 -16.55 -10.15
CA ASN A 66 -3.04 -16.10 -11.55
C ASN A 66 -3.24 -14.59 -11.70
N ILE A 67 -4.10 -13.98 -10.88
CA ILE A 67 -4.25 -12.52 -10.84
C ILE A 67 -2.96 -11.87 -10.38
N ILE A 68 -2.35 -12.37 -9.31
CA ILE A 68 -1.08 -11.84 -8.77
C ILE A 68 0.02 -11.97 -9.83
N GLU A 69 0.17 -13.14 -10.45
CA GLU A 69 1.18 -13.39 -11.47
C GLU A 69 1.03 -12.47 -12.68
N HIS A 70 -0.19 -12.30 -13.19
CA HIS A 70 -0.44 -11.48 -14.37
C HIS A 70 -0.24 -9.99 -14.11
N PHE A 71 -0.78 -9.46 -13.01
CA PHE A 71 -0.78 -8.02 -12.75
C PHE A 71 0.45 -7.53 -11.97
N SER A 72 1.09 -8.41 -11.20
CA SER A 72 2.27 -8.07 -10.38
C SER A 72 3.57 -8.63 -10.94
N GLY A 73 3.53 -9.46 -11.99
CA GLY A 73 4.71 -10.05 -12.62
C GLY A 73 5.31 -11.25 -11.87
N GLY A 74 4.57 -11.85 -10.93
CA GLY A 74 4.95 -13.04 -10.17
C GLY A 74 5.20 -12.82 -8.67
N TRP A 75 5.31 -13.92 -7.91
CA TRP A 75 5.73 -13.96 -6.49
C TRP A 75 7.26 -13.81 -6.32
N SER A 76 7.95 -13.15 -7.25
CA SER A 76 9.38 -12.91 -7.06
C SER A 76 9.54 -11.99 -5.86
N ASP A 77 10.37 -12.39 -4.90
CA ASP A 77 10.78 -11.52 -3.80
C ASP A 77 11.48 -10.28 -4.37
N ASN A 78 10.70 -9.22 -4.55
CA ASN A 78 11.16 -7.92 -5.00
C ASN A 78 11.48 -7.01 -3.81
N SER A 79 11.60 -7.57 -2.59
CA SER A 79 11.89 -6.80 -1.39
C SER A 79 13.14 -5.96 -1.59
N GLU A 80 14.21 -6.50 -2.18
CA GLU A 80 15.45 -5.75 -2.37
C GLU A 80 15.31 -4.56 -3.33
N THR A 81 14.54 -4.73 -4.42
CA THR A 81 14.20 -3.63 -5.32
C THR A 81 13.38 -2.57 -4.60
N ILE A 82 12.41 -2.98 -3.79
CA ILE A 82 11.57 -2.08 -2.99
C ILE A 82 12.43 -1.36 -1.94
N ARG A 83 13.33 -2.05 -1.24
CA ARG A 83 14.26 -1.45 -0.27
C ARG A 83 15.09 -0.38 -0.93
N THR A 84 15.69 -0.69 -2.07
CA THR A 84 16.50 0.25 -2.85
C THR A 84 15.69 1.47 -3.29
N MET A 85 14.48 1.25 -3.81
CA MET A 85 13.57 2.32 -4.22
C MET A 85 13.21 3.23 -3.05
N LEU A 86 12.78 2.66 -1.92
CA LEU A 86 12.41 3.42 -0.71
C LEU A 86 13.62 4.14 -0.11
N HIS A 87 14.82 3.55 -0.16
CA HIS A 87 16.04 4.18 0.32
C HIS A 87 16.36 5.48 -0.41
N ASN A 88 16.03 5.52 -1.70
CA ASN A 88 16.26 6.64 -2.61
C ASN A 88 15.06 7.58 -2.74
N LEU A 89 13.88 7.19 -2.23
CA LEU A 89 12.68 8.01 -2.31
C LEU A 89 12.85 9.30 -1.48
N ARG A 90 12.56 10.44 -2.10
CA ARG A 90 12.60 11.77 -1.48
C ARG A 90 11.37 12.59 -1.86
N CYS A 91 10.83 13.31 -0.89
CA CYS A 91 9.79 14.31 -1.07
C CYS A 91 10.46 15.63 -1.49
N LYS A 92 10.36 15.99 -2.77
CA LYS A 92 11.09 17.16 -3.31
C LYS A 92 10.48 18.51 -2.88
N THR A 93 9.17 18.60 -2.63
CA THR A 93 8.47 19.83 -2.20
C THR A 93 7.21 19.51 -1.35
N SER A 94 6.58 20.51 -0.72
CA SER A 94 5.41 20.32 0.17
C SER A 94 4.13 19.86 -0.56
N THR A 95 3.91 20.26 -1.82
CA THR A 95 2.76 19.83 -2.64
C THR A 95 2.77 18.32 -2.99
N PRO A 96 3.93 17.69 -3.29
CA PRO A 96 4.05 16.24 -3.46
C PRO A 96 4.11 15.41 -2.16
N PHE A 97 3.79 15.96 -0.98
CA PHE A 97 3.73 15.13 0.24
C PHE A 97 2.73 13.98 0.12
N ARG A 98 1.55 14.21 -0.48
CA ARG A 98 0.55 13.14 -0.70
C ARG A 98 1.12 12.00 -1.55
N TRP A 99 1.74 12.33 -2.68
CA TRP A 99 2.38 11.34 -3.54
C TRP A 99 3.51 10.60 -2.81
N TYR A 100 4.39 11.32 -2.12
CA TYR A 100 5.48 10.72 -1.34
C TYR A 100 4.96 9.74 -0.30
N LYS A 101 3.95 10.15 0.47
CA LYS A 101 3.27 9.32 1.47
C LYS A 101 2.71 8.06 0.84
N ASP A 102 1.94 8.20 -0.24
CA ASP A 102 1.26 7.07 -0.87
C ASP A 102 2.28 6.06 -1.45
N VAL A 103 3.34 6.56 -2.11
CA VAL A 103 4.40 5.69 -2.66
C VAL A 103 5.21 5.02 -1.55
N PHE A 104 5.63 5.77 -0.52
CA PHE A 104 6.43 5.18 0.57
C PHE A 104 5.63 4.12 1.33
N VAL A 105 4.39 4.44 1.73
CA VAL A 105 3.54 3.52 2.50
C VAL A 105 3.18 2.30 1.65
N SER A 106 2.82 2.46 0.37
CA SER A 106 2.54 1.32 -0.50
C SER A 106 3.75 0.42 -0.70
N GLY A 107 4.96 0.99 -0.81
CA GLY A 107 6.20 0.21 -0.93
C GLY A 107 6.56 -0.50 0.37
N VAL A 108 6.58 0.21 1.50
CA VAL A 108 7.07 -0.36 2.76
C VAL A 108 6.16 -1.47 3.27
N MET A 109 4.85 -1.41 3.01
CA MET A 109 3.89 -2.46 3.40
C MET A 109 4.12 -3.81 2.69
N LYS A 110 4.97 -3.84 1.66
CA LYS A 110 5.37 -5.08 0.98
C LYS A 110 6.61 -5.72 1.62
N LEU A 111 7.23 -5.07 2.61
CA LEU A 111 8.42 -5.58 3.31
C LEU A 111 8.04 -6.30 4.62
N PRO A 112 8.67 -7.44 4.96
CA PRO A 112 8.44 -8.13 6.24
C PRO A 112 8.71 -7.23 7.46
N GLU A 113 9.76 -6.41 7.36
CA GLU A 113 10.22 -5.50 8.41
C GLU A 113 9.54 -4.12 8.38
N CYS A 114 8.35 -4.00 7.75
CA CYS A 114 7.68 -2.72 7.52
C CYS A 114 7.47 -1.87 8.78
N ASN A 115 7.29 -2.49 9.95
CA ASN A 115 7.05 -1.80 11.22
C ASN A 115 8.34 -1.46 11.98
N SER A 116 9.52 -1.70 11.41
CA SER A 116 10.80 -1.39 12.06
C SER A 116 11.01 0.12 12.26
N THR A 117 11.76 0.47 13.30
CA THR A 117 12.17 1.85 13.57
C THR A 117 13.01 2.44 12.43
N LEU A 118 13.75 1.60 11.72
CA LEU A 118 14.53 1.98 10.54
C LEU A 118 13.63 2.62 9.48
N TRP A 119 12.54 1.95 9.09
CA TRP A 119 11.65 2.47 8.04
C TRP A 119 10.84 3.68 8.50
N LYS A 120 10.45 3.73 9.78
CA LYS A 120 9.79 4.89 10.37
C LYS A 120 10.71 6.12 10.38
N SER A 121 11.97 5.96 10.77
CA SER A 121 12.97 7.03 10.66
C SER A 121 13.21 7.42 9.21
N LYS A 122 13.32 6.43 8.33
CA LYS A 122 13.56 6.64 6.89
C LYS A 122 12.45 7.43 6.21
N PHE A 123 11.20 7.24 6.63
CA PHE A 123 10.06 8.04 6.19
C PHE A 123 10.25 9.53 6.49
N ILE A 124 10.80 9.86 7.66
CA ILE A 124 11.08 11.25 8.03
C ILE A 124 12.32 11.79 7.30
N ASP A 125 13.35 10.95 7.12
CA ASP A 125 14.55 11.31 6.34
C ASP A 125 14.26 11.63 4.88
N GLY A 126 13.15 11.10 4.35
CA GLY A 126 12.71 11.38 2.99
C GLY A 126 12.07 12.75 2.79
N LEU A 127 11.73 13.47 3.86
CA LEU A 127 11.10 14.79 3.81
C LEU A 127 12.12 15.90 3.48
N PRO A 128 11.67 17.08 2.98
CA PRO A 128 12.55 18.24 2.85
C PRO A 128 13.24 18.59 4.18
N PRO A 129 14.54 18.93 4.23
CA PRO A 129 15.32 19.00 5.47
C PRO A 129 14.68 19.84 6.59
N LEU A 130 14.27 21.07 6.30
CA LEU A 130 13.64 21.97 7.29
C LEU A 130 12.30 21.44 7.79
N PHE A 131 11.54 20.80 6.90
CA PHE A 131 10.26 20.19 7.26
C PHE A 131 10.49 18.92 8.11
N ALA A 132 11.47 18.11 7.74
CA ALA A 132 11.88 16.93 8.49
C ALA A 132 12.31 17.30 9.92
N GLU A 133 13.11 18.36 10.08
CA GLU A 133 13.53 18.86 11.39
C GLU A 133 12.34 19.28 12.25
N ARG A 134 11.38 20.01 11.68
CA ARG A 134 10.16 20.44 12.37
C ARG A 134 9.30 19.25 12.82
N VAL A 135 9.15 18.24 11.95
CA VAL A 135 8.45 16.99 12.29
C VAL A 135 9.20 16.24 13.39
N ARG A 136 10.53 16.09 13.29
CA ARG A 136 11.36 15.46 14.34
C ARG A 136 11.24 16.16 15.68
N LYS A 137 11.25 17.49 15.70
CA LYS A 137 11.08 18.29 16.92
C LYS A 137 9.72 18.00 17.59
N THR A 138 8.67 17.86 16.79
CA THR A 138 7.32 17.55 17.27
C THR A 138 7.22 16.13 17.81
N LEU A 139 7.78 15.14 17.09
CA LEU A 139 7.81 13.74 17.51
C LEU A 139 8.65 13.52 18.77
N ARG A 140 9.73 14.28 18.92
CA ARG A 140 10.62 14.20 20.08
C ARG A 140 10.00 14.84 21.32
N GLY A 141 9.22 15.91 21.15
CA GLY A 141 8.71 16.69 22.27
C GLY A 141 9.84 17.17 23.19
N THR A 142 9.76 16.83 24.48
CA THR A 142 10.78 17.13 25.50
C THR A 142 11.89 16.09 25.60
N SER A 143 11.78 14.97 24.90
CA SER A 143 12.75 13.87 24.97
C SER A 143 14.08 14.22 24.27
N ILE A 144 15.11 13.41 24.52
CA ILE A 144 16.43 13.56 23.85
C ILE A 144 16.42 12.91 22.47
N SER A 145 15.66 11.83 22.30
CA SER A 145 15.53 11.07 21.05
C SER A 145 14.06 10.74 20.75
N ILE A 146 13.79 10.36 19.50
CA ILE A 146 12.46 9.92 19.06
C ILE A 146 12.38 8.40 19.27
N ASP A 147 11.44 7.93 20.09
CA ASP A 147 11.13 6.52 20.19
C ASP A 147 10.16 6.09 19.07
N TYR A 148 10.71 5.73 17.91
CA TYR A 148 9.92 5.30 16.76
C TYR A 148 9.09 4.02 17.01
N ASN A 149 9.38 3.23 18.04
CA ASN A 149 8.54 2.06 18.35
C ASN A 149 7.15 2.46 18.82
N SER A 150 7.03 3.61 19.48
CA SER A 150 5.76 4.15 20.00
C SER A 150 4.83 4.73 18.92
N TYR A 151 5.29 4.87 17.67
CA TYR A 151 4.55 5.50 16.58
C TYR A 151 4.14 4.52 15.49
N THR A 152 2.91 4.65 15.01
CA THR A 152 2.47 4.05 13.74
C THR A 152 2.77 4.97 12.57
N TYR A 153 2.73 4.47 11.32
CA TYR A 153 2.78 5.35 10.15
C TYR A 153 1.65 6.37 10.14
N GLY A 154 0.46 6.01 10.66
CA GLY A 154 -0.66 6.94 10.80
C GLY A 154 -0.30 8.14 11.68
N ASP A 155 0.38 7.89 12.80
CA ASP A 155 0.82 8.95 13.72
C ASP A 155 1.88 9.86 13.06
N LEU A 156 2.87 9.26 12.39
CA LEU A 156 3.89 10.02 11.66
C LEU A 156 3.27 10.91 10.58
N ILE A 157 2.31 10.37 9.82
CA ILE A 157 1.56 11.10 8.79
C ILE A 157 0.74 12.23 9.41
N SER A 158 0.09 11.98 10.55
CA SER A 158 -0.68 12.99 11.27
C SER A 158 0.18 14.18 11.68
N VAL A 159 1.37 13.93 12.25
CA VAL A 159 2.33 14.99 12.58
C VAL A 159 2.79 15.74 11.33
N CYS A 160 3.09 15.04 10.24
CA CYS A 160 3.45 15.67 8.98
C CYS A 160 2.33 16.59 8.47
N ASN A 161 1.07 16.13 8.47
CA ASN A 161 -0.06 16.94 8.03
C ASN A 161 -0.23 18.20 8.88
N LYS A 162 -0.13 18.06 10.21
CA LYS A 162 -0.23 19.18 11.16
C LYS A 162 0.85 20.22 10.90
N GLU A 163 2.11 19.81 10.84
CA GLU A 163 3.24 20.73 10.61
C GLU A 163 3.22 21.32 9.20
N GLY A 164 2.78 20.55 8.20
CA GLY A 164 2.65 21.03 6.82
C GLY A 164 1.59 22.12 6.68
N LEU A 165 0.47 22.01 7.40
CA LEU A 165 -0.55 23.05 7.46
C LEU A 165 -0.04 24.32 8.17
N ALA A 166 0.65 24.17 9.31
CA ALA A 166 1.20 25.28 10.06
C ALA A 166 2.21 26.08 9.22
N LEU A 167 3.15 25.39 8.57
CA LEU A 167 4.16 25.99 7.70
C LEU A 167 3.54 26.73 6.50
N ARG A 168 2.49 26.17 5.89
CA ARG A 168 1.76 26.86 4.81
C ARG A 168 1.11 28.17 5.29
N ASN A 169 0.55 28.16 6.50
CA ASN A 169 -0.08 29.35 7.08
C ASN A 169 0.95 30.43 7.41
N GLU A 170 2.11 30.06 7.94
CA GLU A 170 3.23 30.98 8.21
C GLU A 170 3.71 31.69 6.94
N PHE A 171 3.96 30.95 5.86
CA PHE A 171 4.34 31.55 4.57
C PHE A 171 3.26 32.48 4.01
N LYS A 172 1.99 32.14 4.18
CA LYS A 172 0.88 33.00 3.74
C LYS A 172 0.86 34.31 4.52
N LEU A 173 1.09 34.26 5.83
CA LEU A 173 1.15 35.44 6.70
C LEU A 173 2.37 36.32 6.37
N GLU A 174 3.54 35.72 6.21
CA GLU A 174 4.77 36.44 5.85
C GLU A 174 4.63 37.20 4.53
N LYS A 175 4.02 36.55 3.52
CA LYS A 175 3.73 37.18 2.23
C LYS A 175 2.77 38.36 2.35
N GLN A 176 1.80 38.32 3.28
CA GLN A 176 0.91 39.45 3.55
C GLN A 176 1.65 40.60 4.23
N MET A 177 2.48 40.30 5.23
CA MET A 177 3.30 41.30 5.93
C MET A 177 4.26 42.02 4.99
N MET A 178 4.91 41.30 4.07
CA MET A 178 5.77 41.92 3.05
C MET A 178 5.01 42.84 2.08
N LYS A 179 3.74 42.54 1.78
CA LYS A 179 2.90 43.42 0.95
C LYS A 179 2.52 44.71 1.68
N HIS A 180 2.26 44.65 2.98
CA HIS A 180 1.92 45.81 3.79
C HIS A 180 3.13 46.73 4.04
N ARG A 181 4.36 46.19 4.13
CA ARG A 181 5.60 46.99 4.27
C ARG A 181 6.05 47.72 3.01
N ARG A 182 5.50 47.38 1.83
CA ARG A 182 5.84 48.00 0.53
C ARG A 182 4.83 49.09 0.10
N ARG A 183 3.87 49.43 0.96
CA ARG A 183 2.94 50.54 0.82
C ARG A 183 3.29 51.60 1.85
#